data_AF-A0A7K3RSQ4-F1
#
_entry.id   AF-A0A7K3RSQ4-F1
#
_cell.length_a   1.000
_cell.length_b   1.000
_cell.length_c   1.000
_cell.angle_alpha   90.00
_cell.angle_beta   90.00
_cell.angle_gamma   90.00
#
_symmetry.space_group_name_H-M   'P 1'
#
loop_
_entity.id
_entity.type
_entity.pdbx_description
1 polymer ?
#
loop_
_entity_poly.entity_id
_entity_poly.type
_entity_poly.pdbx_seq_one_letter_code
_entity_poly.pdbx_strand_id
1 'polypeptide(L)'
;MSDRLRGGDLGLLPVLAGLVVIWVVQILNPVFLSSANLTNLALESVPVGIIALGVVCVLLVGQIDLSVGSVSGLSAAVLAVLFVDRGLPAWLAVTASLALAALIGWFYAQVHNRIGVPSFVITLGGLLGFLGVQLWILGPKGSINLPFDSGLVAFAQLQFLPPWLAYTLVVVGAAVLYATGAARA
;
A
#
# COMPACT_ATOMS: atom_id res chain seq x y z
N MET A 1 -8.89 -39.67 5.44
CA MET A 1 -8.28 -38.34 5.73
C MET A 1 -6.89 -38.20 5.10
N SER A 2 -6.06 -39.23 5.15
CA SER A 2 -4.75 -39.33 4.48
C SER A 2 -4.78 -39.14 2.95
N ASP A 3 -5.86 -39.58 2.26
CA ASP A 3 -5.93 -39.48 0.79
C ASP A 3 -6.28 -38.06 0.29
N ARG A 4 -6.95 -37.23 1.11
CA ARG A 4 -7.22 -35.82 0.77
C ARG A 4 -5.96 -34.95 0.84
N LEU A 5 -5.10 -35.24 1.81
CA LEU A 5 -3.79 -34.61 1.99
C LEU A 5 -2.83 -34.86 0.81
N ARG A 6 -2.94 -36.03 0.15
CA ARG A 6 -2.14 -36.38 -1.03
C ARG A 6 -2.68 -35.81 -2.35
N GLY A 7 -3.95 -35.37 -2.37
CA GLY A 7 -4.63 -34.81 -3.55
C GLY A 7 -4.51 -33.28 -3.70
N GLY A 8 -3.80 -32.59 -2.81
CA GLY A 8 -3.62 -31.12 -2.85
C GLY A 8 -4.79 -30.31 -2.26
N ASP A 9 -5.87 -30.97 -1.84
CA ASP A 9 -7.05 -30.33 -1.25
C ASP A 9 -6.88 -30.25 0.29
N LEU A 10 -6.04 -29.31 0.73
CA LEU A 10 -5.66 -29.15 2.14
C LEU A 10 -6.82 -28.69 3.04
N GLY A 11 -7.97 -28.32 2.46
CA GLY A 11 -9.17 -27.91 3.20
C GLY A 11 -8.87 -26.86 4.27
N LEU A 12 -9.29 -27.12 5.51
CA LEU A 12 -9.12 -26.21 6.66
C LEU A 12 -7.70 -26.24 7.25
N LEU A 13 -6.84 -27.19 6.88
CA LEU A 13 -5.56 -27.41 7.55
C LEU A 13 -4.60 -26.21 7.52
N PRO A 14 -4.46 -25.44 6.42
CA PRO A 14 -3.61 -24.25 6.41
C PRO A 14 -4.12 -23.17 7.37
N VAL A 15 -5.45 -23.05 7.50
CA VAL A 15 -6.08 -22.10 8.43
C VAL A 15 -5.81 -22.50 9.88
N LEU A 16 -5.98 -23.79 10.20
CA LEU A 16 -5.66 -24.32 11.53
C LEU A 16 -4.18 -24.16 11.87
N ALA A 17 -3.29 -24.47 10.91
CA ALA A 17 -1.85 -24.29 11.07
C ALA A 17 -1.51 -22.82 11.33
N GLY A 18 -2.07 -21.88 10.56
CA GLY A 18 -1.91 -20.46 10.79
C GLY A 18 -2.39 -20.02 12.18
N LEU A 19 -3.55 -20.51 12.63
CA LEU A 19 -4.08 -20.20 13.96
C LEU A 19 -3.15 -20.74 15.06
N VAL A 20 -2.66 -21.97 14.95
CA VAL A 20 -1.71 -22.53 15.91
C VAL A 20 -0.44 -21.67 15.98
N VAL A 21 0.10 -21.24 14.84
CA VAL A 21 1.27 -20.35 14.80
C VAL A 21 0.98 -19.03 15.52
N ILE A 22 -0.17 -18.39 15.26
CA ILE A 22 -0.58 -17.15 15.94
C ILE A 22 -0.64 -17.33 17.46
N TRP A 23 -1.24 -18.44 17.93
CA TRP A 23 -1.36 -18.74 19.36
C TRP A 23 0.01 -18.99 20.01
N VAL A 24 0.88 -19.75 19.36
CA VAL A 24 2.24 -20.01 19.86
C VAL A 24 3.01 -18.70 19.99
N VAL A 25 2.97 -17.84 18.97
CA VAL A 25 3.68 -16.56 18.99
C VAL A 25 3.12 -15.63 20.07
N GLN A 26 1.79 -15.61 20.28
CA GLN A 26 1.18 -14.83 21.36
C GLN A 26 1.64 -15.28 22.75
N ILE A 27 1.78 -16.58 22.98
CA ILE A 27 2.27 -17.11 24.27
C ILE A 27 3.73 -16.70 24.49
N LEU A 28 4.55 -16.75 23.44
CA LEU A 28 5.96 -16.36 23.50
C LEU A 28 6.16 -14.85 23.67
N ASN A 29 5.26 -14.05 23.12
CA ASN A 29 5.30 -12.60 23.22
C ASN A 29 3.90 -12.00 23.42
N PRO A 30 3.54 -11.58 24.65
CA PRO A 30 2.21 -11.04 24.93
C PRO A 30 1.93 -9.71 24.19
N VAL A 31 2.96 -9.03 23.68
CA VAL A 31 2.84 -7.81 22.86
C VAL A 31 2.31 -8.12 21.45
N PHE A 32 2.43 -9.36 20.98
CA PHE A 32 2.09 -9.75 19.61
C PHE A 32 0.62 -9.45 19.24
N LEU A 33 -0.35 -9.84 20.08
CA LEU A 33 -1.78 -9.51 19.92
C LEU A 33 -2.21 -8.30 20.78
N SER A 34 -1.27 -7.46 21.21
CA SER A 34 -1.63 -6.21 21.88
C SER A 34 -2.41 -5.29 20.93
N SER A 35 -3.31 -4.47 21.48
CA SER A 35 -4.09 -3.51 20.69
C SER A 35 -3.20 -2.53 19.92
N ALA A 36 -2.07 -2.12 20.51
CA ALA A 36 -1.08 -1.28 19.86
C ALA A 36 -0.44 -1.97 18.65
N ASN A 37 -0.01 -3.23 18.79
CA ASN A 37 0.60 -3.97 17.70
C ASN A 37 -0.41 -4.26 16.57
N LEU A 38 -1.64 -4.63 16.90
CA LEU A 38 -2.71 -4.82 15.91
C LEU A 38 -3.03 -3.52 15.15
N THR A 39 -3.01 -2.39 15.84
CA THR A 39 -3.20 -1.07 15.21
C THR A 39 -2.03 -0.73 14.27
N ASN A 40 -0.79 -0.96 14.71
CA ASN A 40 0.39 -0.72 13.89
C ASN A 40 0.40 -1.61 12.64
N LEU A 41 0.12 -2.92 12.78
CA LEU A 41 -0.01 -3.84 11.65
C LEU A 41 -1.10 -3.40 10.67
N ALA A 42 -2.25 -2.94 11.18
CA ALA A 42 -3.30 -2.39 10.34
C ALA A 42 -2.81 -1.15 9.57
N LEU A 43 -2.15 -0.20 10.24
CA LEU A 43 -1.59 1.00 9.61
C LEU A 43 -0.51 0.67 8.57
N GLU A 44 0.36 -0.31 8.82
CA GLU A 44 1.39 -0.76 7.86
C GLU A 44 0.79 -1.47 6.63
N SER A 45 -0.38 -2.10 6.77
CA SER A 45 -1.07 -2.74 5.66
C SER A 45 -1.75 -1.75 4.70
N VAL A 46 -2.11 -0.56 5.19
CA VAL A 46 -2.86 0.46 4.41
C VAL A 46 -2.13 0.86 3.12
N PRO A 47 -0.84 1.24 3.11
CA PRO A 47 -0.14 1.61 1.88
C PRO A 47 -0.17 0.51 0.81
N VAL A 48 0.06 -0.74 1.22
CA VAL A 48 0.03 -1.90 0.30
C VAL A 48 -1.38 -2.11 -0.24
N GLY A 49 -2.40 -2.00 0.61
CA GLY A 49 -3.80 -2.08 0.20
C GLY A 49 -4.20 -1.01 -0.81
N ILE A 50 -3.79 0.24 -0.61
CA ILE A 50 -4.04 1.33 -1.56
C ILE A 50 -3.37 1.07 -2.91
N ILE A 51 -2.11 0.63 -2.89
CA ILE A 51 -1.38 0.26 -4.12
C ILE A 51 -2.12 -0.88 -4.85
N ALA A 52 -2.56 -1.91 -4.12
CA ALA A 52 -3.29 -3.03 -4.70
C ALA A 52 -4.58 -2.58 -5.39
N LEU A 53 -5.36 -1.68 -4.77
CA LEU A 53 -6.55 -1.09 -5.40
C LEU A 53 -6.21 -0.35 -6.70
N GLY A 54 -5.10 0.38 -6.74
CA GLY A 54 -4.60 1.02 -7.96
C GLY A 54 -4.21 0.03 -9.05
N VAL A 55 -3.53 -1.05 -8.68
CA VAL A 55 -3.13 -2.13 -9.61
C VAL A 55 -4.35 -2.83 -10.22
N VAL A 56 -5.45 -3.00 -9.47
CA VAL A 56 -6.69 -3.54 -10.02
C VAL A 56 -7.18 -2.72 -11.22
N CYS A 57 -7.14 -1.38 -11.15
CA CYS A 57 -7.52 -0.53 -12.27
C CYS A 57 -6.63 -0.77 -13.51
N VAL A 58 -5.33 -1.01 -13.32
CA VAL A 58 -4.39 -1.32 -14.41
C VAL A 58 -4.73 -2.68 -15.05
N LEU A 59 -5.00 -3.68 -14.21
CA LEU A 59 -5.34 -5.04 -14.65
C LEU A 59 -6.68 -5.08 -15.41
N LEU A 60 -7.66 -4.27 -15.02
CA LEU A 60 -8.97 -4.20 -15.69
C LEU A 60 -8.87 -3.70 -17.15
N VAL A 61 -7.87 -2.88 -17.46
CA VAL A 61 -7.58 -2.41 -18.82
C VAL A 61 -6.68 -3.40 -19.59
N GLY A 62 -6.36 -4.55 -18.99
CA GLY A 62 -5.54 -5.60 -19.60
C GLY A 62 -4.04 -5.27 -19.63
N GLN A 63 -3.59 -4.32 -18.80
CA GLN A 63 -2.19 -3.90 -18.72
C GLN A 63 -1.49 -4.45 -17.48
N ILE A 64 -0.16 -4.38 -17.46
CA ILE A 64 0.69 -4.75 -16.32
C ILE A 64 1.55 -3.54 -15.97
N ASP A 65 1.62 -3.20 -14.69
CA ASP A 65 2.52 -2.19 -14.13
C ASP A 65 3.44 -2.80 -13.08
N LEU A 66 4.71 -2.98 -13.45
CA LEU A 66 5.75 -3.48 -12.55
C LEU A 66 6.39 -2.37 -11.69
N SER A 67 6.20 -1.11 -12.06
CA SER A 67 6.87 0.03 -11.43
C SER A 67 6.13 0.61 -10.23
N VAL A 68 4.93 0.12 -9.89
CA VAL A 68 4.10 0.66 -8.79
C VAL A 68 4.85 0.81 -7.45
N GLY A 69 5.75 -0.13 -7.14
CA GLY A 69 6.61 -0.05 -5.95
C GLY A 69 7.66 1.05 -6.04
N SER A 70 8.32 1.21 -7.19
CA SER A 70 9.30 2.29 -7.39
C SER A 70 8.65 3.67 -7.47
N VAL A 71 7.45 3.79 -8.05
CA VAL A 71 6.73 5.07 -8.15
C VAL A 71 6.22 5.50 -6.78
N SER A 72 5.71 4.57 -5.96
CA SER A 72 5.34 4.87 -4.58
C SER A 72 6.56 5.23 -3.72
N GLY A 73 7.67 4.50 -3.87
CA GLY A 73 8.95 4.82 -3.21
C GLY A 73 9.51 6.19 -3.60
N LEU A 74 9.51 6.52 -4.89
CA LEU A 74 9.89 7.84 -5.40
C LEU A 74 8.98 8.95 -4.86
N SER A 75 7.67 8.70 -4.79
CA SER A 75 6.72 9.68 -4.24
C SER A 75 6.95 9.92 -2.76
N ALA A 76 7.23 8.87 -1.98
CA ALA A 76 7.59 8.96 -0.57
C ALA A 76 8.92 9.71 -0.37
N ALA A 77 9.90 9.44 -1.21
CA ALA A 77 11.19 10.14 -1.25
C ALA A 77 11.03 11.64 -1.50
N VAL A 78 10.24 12.01 -2.52
CA VAL A 78 9.97 13.41 -2.85
C VAL A 78 9.23 14.10 -1.71
N LEU A 79 8.21 13.45 -1.12
CA LEU A 79 7.54 13.97 0.06
C LEU A 79 8.53 14.23 1.19
N ALA A 80 9.40 13.27 1.50
CA ALA A 80 10.36 13.39 2.60
C ALA A 80 11.37 14.52 2.37
N VAL A 81 11.91 14.66 1.15
CA VAL A 81 12.82 15.76 0.81
C VAL A 81 12.11 17.11 0.89
N LEU A 82 10.90 17.22 0.35
CA LEU A 82 10.15 18.49 0.37
C LEU A 82 9.77 18.89 1.79
N PHE A 83 9.34 17.94 2.62
CA PHE A 83 8.90 18.20 3.98
C PHE A 83 10.06 18.42 4.95
N VAL A 84 11.06 17.54 4.94
CA VAL A 84 12.15 17.53 5.94
C VAL A 84 13.31 18.41 5.50
N ASP A 85 13.87 18.18 4.31
CA ASP A 85 15.07 18.89 3.88
C ASP A 85 14.75 20.31 3.35
N ARG A 86 13.58 20.51 2.75
CA ARG A 86 13.14 21.83 2.23
C ARG A 86 12.17 22.58 3.15
N GLY A 87 11.69 21.95 4.22
CA GLY A 87 10.81 22.58 5.20
C GLY A 87 9.46 23.06 4.65
N LEU A 88 9.00 22.51 3.52
CA LEU A 88 7.72 22.88 2.94
C LEU A 88 6.54 22.38 3.79
N PRO A 89 5.40 23.07 3.78
CA PRO A 89 4.23 22.62 4.53
C PRO A 89 3.74 21.27 4.01
N ALA A 90 3.24 20.42 4.91
CA ALA A 90 2.87 19.03 4.63
C ALA A 90 1.91 18.88 3.44
N TRP A 91 0.89 19.73 3.35
CA TRP A 91 -0.07 19.69 2.23
C TRP A 91 0.59 19.93 0.87
N LEU A 92 1.60 20.81 0.80
CA LEU A 92 2.32 21.10 -0.44
C LEU A 92 3.24 19.94 -0.81
N ALA A 93 3.92 19.34 0.17
CA ALA A 93 4.77 18.16 -0.05
C ALA A 93 3.93 16.95 -0.53
N VAL A 94 2.76 16.71 0.08
CA VAL A 94 1.83 15.64 -0.32
C VAL A 94 1.26 15.88 -1.71
N THR A 95 0.77 17.08 -2.00
CA THR A 95 0.20 17.38 -3.32
C THR A 95 1.24 17.30 -4.43
N ALA A 96 2.47 17.76 -4.18
CA ALA A 96 3.56 17.65 -5.14
C ALA A 96 3.97 16.19 -5.42
N SER A 97 4.06 15.34 -4.39
CA SER A 97 4.39 13.93 -4.58
C SER A 97 3.28 13.16 -5.31
N LEU A 98 2.02 13.43 -5.01
CA LEU A 98 0.88 12.86 -5.73
C LEU A 98 0.83 13.34 -7.19
N ALA A 99 1.10 14.63 -7.43
CA ALA A 99 1.17 15.18 -8.78
C ALA A 99 2.28 14.51 -9.61
N LEU A 100 3.44 14.24 -9.01
CA LEU A 100 4.52 13.50 -9.66
C LEU A 100 4.08 12.08 -10.04
N ALA A 101 3.45 11.34 -9.13
CA ALA A 101 2.95 9.99 -9.41
C ALA A 101 1.91 10.00 -10.54
N ALA A 102 0.98 10.97 -10.53
CA ALA A 102 -0.02 11.14 -11.57
C ALA A 102 0.62 11.48 -12.93
N LEU A 103 1.66 12.32 -12.94
CA LEU A 103 2.41 12.66 -14.14
C LEU A 103 3.13 11.44 -14.74
N ILE A 104 3.70 10.58 -13.88
CA ILE A 104 4.32 9.32 -14.31
C ILE A 104 3.28 8.40 -14.96
N GLY A 105 2.13 8.21 -14.32
CA GLY A 105 1.04 7.41 -14.88
C GLY A 105 0.52 7.98 -16.21
N TRP A 106 0.38 9.30 -16.30
CA TRP A 106 0.01 9.98 -17.54
C TRP A 106 1.06 9.77 -18.64
N PHE A 107 2.34 9.86 -18.30
CA PHE A 107 3.44 9.60 -19.23
C PHE A 107 3.38 8.17 -19.78
N TYR A 108 3.19 7.16 -18.93
CA TYR A 108 3.01 5.77 -19.38
C TYR A 108 1.82 5.62 -20.32
N ALA A 109 0.69 6.26 -19.99
CA ALA A 109 -0.49 6.24 -20.84
C ALA A 109 -0.20 6.87 -22.22
N GLN A 110 0.56 7.98 -22.29
CA GLN A 110 0.92 8.59 -23.58
C GLN A 110 1.85 7.70 -24.40
N VAL A 111 2.88 7.11 -23.78
CA VAL A 111 3.82 6.22 -24.46
C VAL A 111 3.09 4.99 -25.00
N HIS A 112 2.21 4.38 -24.20
CA HIS A 112 1.41 3.25 -24.65
C HIS A 112 0.46 3.64 -25.79
N ASN A 113 -0.35 4.70 -25.61
CA ASN A 113 -1.41 5.05 -26.55
C ASN A 113 -0.92 5.65 -27.87
N ARG A 114 0.21 6.38 -27.87
CA ARG A 114 0.72 7.06 -29.07
C ARG A 114 1.87 6.33 -29.74
N ILE A 115 2.76 5.71 -28.97
CA ILE A 115 3.98 5.07 -29.49
C ILE A 115 3.76 3.56 -29.66
N GLY A 116 2.78 2.97 -28.96
CA GLY A 116 2.45 1.56 -29.07
C GLY A 116 3.42 0.64 -28.33
N VAL A 117 4.23 1.19 -27.41
CA VAL A 117 5.14 0.37 -26.60
C VAL A 117 4.31 -0.46 -25.60
N PRO A 118 4.59 -1.77 -25.43
CA PRO A 118 3.90 -2.59 -24.45
C PRO A 118 4.10 -2.08 -23.01
N SER A 119 3.03 -2.05 -22.20
CA SER A 119 3.07 -1.53 -20.81
C SER A 119 4.11 -2.23 -19.94
N PHE A 120 4.27 -3.55 -20.10
CA PHE A 120 5.30 -4.32 -19.39
C PHE A 120 6.70 -3.74 -19.60
N VAL A 121 7.06 -3.38 -20.84
CA VAL A 121 8.39 -2.87 -21.19
C VAL A 121 8.61 -1.48 -20.59
N ILE A 122 7.62 -0.60 -20.72
CA ILE A 122 7.69 0.77 -20.19
C ILE A 122 7.82 0.74 -18.66
N THR A 123 7.01 -0.09 -17.99
CA THR A 123 7.00 -0.17 -16.53
C THR A 123 8.18 -0.94 -15.96
N LEU A 124 8.75 -1.92 -16.66
CA LEU A 124 10.01 -2.55 -16.25
C LEU A 124 11.19 -1.55 -16.35
N GLY A 125 11.27 -0.79 -17.43
CA GLY A 125 12.28 0.26 -17.59
C GLY A 125 12.09 1.37 -16.55
N GLY A 126 10.84 1.79 -16.34
CA GLY A 126 10.47 2.77 -15.33
C GLY A 126 10.75 2.30 -13.91
N LEU A 127 10.60 1.01 -13.59
CA LEU A 127 10.96 0.45 -12.29
C LEU A 127 12.41 0.78 -11.93
N LEU A 128 13.35 0.47 -12.82
CA LEU A 128 14.79 0.76 -12.60
C LEU A 128 15.07 2.26 -12.66
N GLY A 129 14.46 2.97 -13.62
CA GLY A 129 14.65 4.41 -13.79
C GLY A 129 14.22 5.20 -12.55
N PHE A 130 13.02 4.94 -12.02
CA PHE A 130 12.50 5.66 -10.86
C PHE A 130 13.19 5.27 -9.56
N LEU A 131 13.67 4.03 -9.45
CA LEU A 131 14.51 3.64 -8.32
C LEU A 131 15.86 4.39 -8.36
N GLY A 132 16.46 4.55 -9.55
CA GLY A 132 17.64 5.40 -9.74
C GLY A 132 17.39 6.87 -9.37
N VAL A 133 16.27 7.44 -9.82
CA VAL A 133 15.87 8.82 -9.47
C VAL A 133 15.62 8.94 -7.97
N GLN A 134 14.96 7.97 -7.35
CA GLN A 134 14.72 7.95 -5.90
C GLN A 134 16.04 8.01 -5.12
N LEU A 135 17.01 7.17 -5.49
CA LEU A 135 18.34 7.18 -4.86
C LEU A 135 19.07 8.51 -5.10
N TRP A 136 18.96 9.08 -6.30
CA TRP A 136 19.56 10.38 -6.61
C TRP A 136 18.97 11.52 -5.78
N ILE A 137 17.64 11.53 -5.59
CA ILE A 137 16.94 12.53 -4.77
C ILE A 137 17.27 12.40 -3.28
N LEU A 138 17.38 11.17 -2.76
CA LEU A 138 17.76 10.93 -1.36
C LEU A 138 19.25 11.23 -1.10
N GLY A 139 20.05 11.26 -2.15
CA GLY A 139 21.48 11.56 -2.07
C GLY A 139 22.25 10.58 -1.17
N PRO A 140 23.34 11.02 -0.54
CA PRO A 140 24.22 10.14 0.24
C PRO A 140 23.56 9.48 1.45
N LYS A 141 22.47 10.07 1.97
CA LYS A 141 21.77 9.55 3.15
C LYS A 141 21.03 8.24 2.84
N GLY A 142 20.58 8.05 1.59
CA GLY A 142 19.82 6.87 1.15
C GLY A 142 18.46 6.65 1.84
N SER A 143 18.12 7.44 2.86
CA SER A 143 16.85 7.44 3.60
C SER A 143 16.66 8.76 4.33
N ILE A 144 15.41 9.13 4.60
CA ILE A 144 15.04 10.32 5.36
C ILE A 144 13.97 9.90 6.38
N ASN A 145 14.26 10.10 7.66
CA ASN A 145 13.30 9.84 8.72
C ASN A 145 12.41 11.07 8.94
N LEU A 146 11.10 10.85 8.98
CA LEU A 146 10.15 11.90 9.34
C LEU A 146 10.24 12.17 10.85
N PRO A 147 10.23 13.44 11.30
CA PRO A 147 10.18 13.74 12.73
C PRO A 147 8.87 13.22 13.35
N PHE A 148 8.96 12.41 14.41
CA PHE A 148 7.80 11.79 15.05
C PHE A 148 6.80 12.81 15.60
N ASP A 149 7.29 13.96 16.08
CA ASP A 149 6.47 15.05 16.61
C ASP A 149 5.89 15.95 15.51
N SER A 150 6.09 15.62 14.24
CA SER A 150 5.57 16.42 13.13
C SER A 150 4.06 16.25 12.96
N GLY A 151 3.38 17.33 12.56
CA GLY A 151 1.94 17.30 12.28
C GLY A 151 1.54 16.29 11.20
N LEU A 152 2.45 15.95 10.28
CA LEU A 152 2.22 14.92 9.26
C LEU A 152 2.17 13.52 9.87
N VAL A 153 3.13 13.18 10.73
CA VAL A 153 3.15 11.88 11.43
C VAL A 153 1.98 11.78 12.40
N ALA A 154 1.69 12.86 13.13
CA ALA A 154 0.54 12.92 14.02
C ALA A 154 -0.78 12.69 13.25
N PHE A 155 -0.96 13.33 12.10
CA PHE A 155 -2.12 13.11 11.23
C PHE A 155 -2.20 11.67 10.72
N ALA A 156 -1.08 11.10 10.28
CA ALA A 156 -1.06 9.78 9.65
C ALA A 156 -1.17 8.61 10.65
N GLN A 157 -0.71 8.79 11.90
CA GLN A 157 -0.58 7.69 12.86
C GLN A 157 -1.38 7.87 14.16
N LEU A 158 -1.66 9.11 14.58
CA LEU A 158 -2.24 9.39 15.90
C LEU A 158 -3.67 9.94 15.82
N GLN A 159 -4.07 10.53 14.69
CA GLN A 159 -5.41 11.07 14.49
C GLN A 159 -6.35 10.00 13.94
N PHE A 160 -7.23 9.47 14.80
CA PHE A 160 -8.26 8.52 14.40
C PHE A 160 -9.60 9.22 14.16
N LEU A 161 -10.43 8.61 13.30
CA LEU A 161 -11.81 9.04 13.15
C LEU A 161 -12.56 8.92 14.49
N PRO A 162 -13.51 9.82 14.77
CA PRO A 162 -14.40 9.65 15.91
C PRO A 162 -15.04 8.25 15.89
N PRO A 163 -15.18 7.57 17.05
CA PRO A 163 -15.64 6.17 17.09
C PRO A 163 -16.96 5.94 16.35
N TRP A 164 -17.92 6.86 16.50
CA TRP A 164 -19.21 6.78 15.81
C TRP A 164 -19.05 6.79 14.28
N LEU A 165 -18.12 7.58 13.75
CA LEU A 165 -17.87 7.68 12.31
C LEU A 165 -17.15 6.42 11.81
N ALA A 166 -16.18 5.91 12.57
CA ALA A 166 -15.50 4.66 12.24
C ALA A 166 -16.48 3.48 12.18
N TYR A 167 -17.32 3.31 13.21
CA TYR A 167 -18.29 2.21 13.24
C TYR A 167 -19.36 2.33 12.17
N THR A 168 -19.86 3.54 11.89
CA THR A 168 -20.84 3.75 10.82
C THR A 168 -20.26 3.41 9.44
N LEU A 169 -19.02 3.81 9.14
CA LEU A 169 -18.36 3.45 7.89
C LEU A 169 -18.19 1.93 7.74
N VAL A 170 -17.82 1.23 8.80
CA VAL A 170 -17.68 -0.24 8.79
C VAL A 170 -19.02 -0.91 8.53
N VAL A 171 -20.09 -0.51 9.25
CA VAL A 171 -21.42 -1.09 9.08
C VAL A 171 -21.96 -0.84 7.68
N VAL A 172 -21.82 0.38 7.17
CA VAL A 172 -22.26 0.74 5.81
C VAL A 172 -21.46 -0.06 4.77
N GLY A 173 -20.13 -0.14 4.90
CA GLY A 173 -19.29 -0.91 3.99
C GLY A 173 -19.66 -2.39 3.96
N ALA A 174 -19.84 -3.01 5.14
CA ALA A 174 -20.27 -4.39 5.26
C ALA A 174 -21.66 -4.63 4.65
N ALA A 175 -22.61 -3.71 4.89
CA ALA A 175 -23.96 -3.79 4.34
C ALA A 175 -23.95 -3.69 2.79
N VAL A 176 -23.16 -2.77 2.23
CA VAL A 176 -22.99 -2.64 0.77
C VAL A 176 -22.38 -3.89 0.17
N LEU A 177 -21.33 -4.43 0.78
CA LEU A 177 -20.71 -5.69 0.34
C LEU A 177 -21.69 -6.87 0.39
N TYR A 178 -22.44 -7.00 1.49
CA TYR A 178 -23.46 -8.02 1.62
C TYR A 178 -24.56 -7.89 0.57
N ALA A 179 -25.10 -6.68 0.37
CA ALA A 179 -26.16 -6.42 -0.60
C ALA A 179 -25.70 -6.68 -2.05
N THR A 180 -24.49 -6.24 -2.40
CA THR A 180 -23.92 -6.46 -3.74
C THR A 180 -23.52 -7.91 -3.98
N GLY A 181 -23.09 -8.64 -2.94
CA GLY A 181 -22.83 -10.07 -3.01
C GLY A 181 -24.12 -10.88 -3.17
N ALA A 182 -25.15 -10.56 -2.38
CA ALA A 182 -26.45 -11.21 -2.47
C ALA A 182 -27.15 -10.92 -3.81
N ALA A 183 -26.95 -9.74 -4.40
CA ALA A 183 -27.49 -9.40 -5.73
C ALA A 183 -26.81 -10.14 -6.90
N ARG A 184 -25.66 -10.79 -6.65
CA ARG A 184 -24.88 -11.54 -7.65
C ARG A 184 -24.96 -13.07 -7.46
N ALA A 185 -25.64 -13.53 -6.41
CA ALA A 185 -25.88 -14.94 -6.11
C ALA A 185 -27.26 -15.38 -6.61
#